data_AF-A0A932R0J1-F1
#
_entry.id   AF-A0A932R0J1-F1
#
_cell.length_a   1.000
_cell.length_b   1.000
_cell.length_c   1.000
_cell.angle_alpha   90.00
_cell.angle_beta   90.00
_cell.angle_gamma   90.00
#
_symmetry.space_group_name_H-M   'P 1'
#
loop_
_entity.id
_entity.type
_entity.pdbx_description
1 polymer ?
#
loop_
_entity_poly.entity_id
_entity_poly.type
_entity_poly.pdbx_seq_one_letter_code
_entity_poly.pdbx_strand_id
1 'polypeptide(L)'
;MIQKQRGSATVWVVVIIVLAILAIWWMKSNSTPTPSTQPVATPTPATPIPEAAAPASPSYLSTLTMTNGSSYLADVNGRTLYTKVSDKKNTSTCTGACLSVWPAYVAQSALEYAPANYNDLSTMKRDDSTYQYTWKGMPLYYYAKDQKTGDTTGDGFNKAWNVAKP
;
A
#
# COMPACT_ATOMS: atom_id res chain seq x y z
N MET A 1 39.03 -23.87 48.85
CA MET A 1 37.57 -23.83 49.07
C MET A 1 36.89 -24.15 47.73
N ILE A 2 36.27 -25.32 47.66
CA ILE A 2 35.59 -25.86 46.48
C ILE A 2 34.11 -25.53 46.64
N GLN A 3 33.51 -24.80 45.69
CA GLN A 3 32.06 -24.65 45.62
C GLN A 3 31.52 -25.43 44.42
N LYS A 4 30.49 -26.20 44.74
CA LYS A 4 30.00 -27.40 44.07
C LYS A 4 28.76 -27.05 43.24
N GLN A 5 28.82 -27.42 41.97
CA GLN A 5 27.72 -27.86 41.10
C GLN A 5 26.30 -27.91 41.72
N ARG A 6 25.30 -27.30 41.05
CA ARG A 6 23.89 -27.75 41.09
C ARG A 6 22.98 -27.13 39.98
N GLY A 7 22.52 -27.99 39.07
CA GLY A 7 21.25 -27.96 38.31
C GLY A 7 21.11 -26.93 37.18
N SER A 8 21.25 -27.23 35.88
CA SER A 8 20.97 -28.45 35.09
C SER A 8 19.52 -28.93 35.15
N ALA A 9 18.54 -28.02 35.13
CA ALA A 9 17.12 -28.38 34.99
C ALA A 9 16.27 -27.42 34.14
N THR A 10 16.70 -26.18 33.91
CA THR A 10 15.88 -25.18 33.17
C THR A 10 16.14 -25.12 31.68
N VAL A 11 17.25 -25.72 31.20
CA VAL A 11 17.66 -25.66 29.79
C VAL A 11 16.99 -26.77 28.94
N TRP A 12 16.44 -27.81 29.57
CA TRP A 12 15.83 -28.95 28.88
C TRP A 12 14.30 -28.86 28.68
N VAL A 13 13.62 -27.88 29.28
CA VAL A 13 12.14 -27.75 29.17
C VAL A 13 11.70 -26.89 27.97
N VAL A 14 12.54 -25.98 27.47
CA VAL A 14 12.17 -25.11 26.33
C VAL A 14 12.48 -25.74 24.98
N VAL A 15 13.41 -26.70 24.90
CA VAL A 15 13.80 -27.38 23.64
C VAL A 15 12.73 -28.38 23.15
N ILE A 16 11.80 -28.82 24.02
CA ILE A 16 10.75 -29.79 23.67
C ILE A 16 9.52 -29.11 23.02
N ILE A 17 9.33 -27.80 23.17
CA ILE A 17 8.21 -27.06 22.53
C ILE A 17 8.56 -26.70 21.07
N VAL A 18 9.83 -26.80 20.66
CA VAL A 18 10.29 -26.48 19.29
C VAL A 18 10.32 -27.71 18.35
N LEU A 19 10.03 -28.93 18.84
CA LEU A 19 10.06 -30.17 18.05
C LEU A 19 8.74 -30.97 18.08
N ALA A 20 7.59 -30.28 18.08
CA ALA A 20 6.27 -30.92 17.98
C ALA A 20 5.28 -30.21 17.02
N ILE A 21 5.78 -29.34 16.12
CA ILE A 21 4.96 -28.70 15.06
C ILE A 21 5.63 -28.84 13.68
N LEU A 22 6.30 -29.97 13.44
CA LEU A 22 6.91 -30.36 12.16
C LEU A 22 6.51 -31.80 11.77
N ALA A 23 5.22 -32.12 11.80
CA ALA A 23 4.72 -33.41 11.27
C ALA A 23 3.22 -33.41 10.88
N ILE A 24 2.65 -32.32 10.34
CA ILE A 24 1.41 -32.42 9.55
C ILE A 24 1.82 -32.63 8.09
N TRP A 25 2.26 -33.86 7.83
CA TRP A 25 2.40 -34.45 6.51
C TRP A 25 1.03 -34.57 5.84
N TRP A 26 0.81 -33.75 4.81
CA TRP A 26 0.40 -34.14 3.47
C TRP A 26 -0.33 -35.49 3.30
N MET A 27 -1.65 -35.48 3.08
CA MET A 27 -2.34 -36.57 2.36
C MET A 27 -3.73 -36.11 1.82
N LYS A 28 -3.89 -36.22 0.49
CA LYS A 28 -5.16 -36.38 -0.28
C LYS A 28 -6.13 -35.17 -0.29
N SER A 29 -6.61 -34.62 -1.42
CA SER A 29 -6.75 -35.13 -2.78
C SER A 29 -6.97 -33.97 -3.77
N ASN A 30 -6.37 -34.06 -4.95
CA ASN A 30 -6.76 -33.26 -6.13
C ASN A 30 -8.18 -33.63 -6.55
N SER A 31 -9.00 -32.63 -6.84
CA SER A 31 -10.16 -32.79 -7.71
C SER A 31 -10.31 -31.53 -8.55
N THR A 32 -9.61 -31.53 -9.68
CA THR A 32 -9.97 -30.80 -10.88
C THR A 32 -11.44 -31.04 -11.20
N PRO A 33 -12.29 -30.01 -11.36
CA PRO A 33 -13.55 -30.17 -12.05
C PRO A 33 -13.29 -30.29 -13.56
N THR A 34 -13.57 -31.47 -14.09
CA THR A 34 -13.74 -31.79 -15.52
C THR A 34 -14.73 -30.82 -16.19
N PRO A 35 -14.54 -30.44 -17.46
CA PRO A 35 -15.55 -29.68 -18.20
C PRO A 35 -16.77 -30.56 -18.44
N SER A 36 -17.89 -30.23 -17.79
CA SER A 36 -19.18 -30.86 -18.06
C SER A 36 -19.86 -30.14 -19.21
N THR A 37 -19.89 -30.79 -20.37
CA THR A 37 -20.76 -30.47 -21.51
C THR A 37 -22.21 -30.43 -21.04
N GLN A 38 -22.79 -29.24 -20.94
CA GLN A 38 -24.23 -29.06 -20.74
C GLN A 38 -24.94 -28.87 -22.08
N PRO A 39 -26.16 -29.39 -22.27
CA PRO A 39 -26.93 -29.25 -23.49
C PRO A 39 -27.31 -27.77 -23.74
N VAL A 40 -27.15 -27.35 -24.99
CA VAL A 40 -27.53 -26.03 -25.50
C VAL A 40 -29.03 -25.83 -25.33
N ALA A 41 -29.42 -24.93 -24.44
CA ALA A 41 -30.76 -24.35 -24.44
C ALA A 41 -30.81 -23.21 -25.47
N THR A 42 -31.72 -23.33 -26.44
CA THR A 42 -32.06 -22.31 -27.44
C THR A 42 -32.63 -21.05 -26.77
N PRO A 43 -32.32 -19.83 -27.27
CA PRO A 43 -32.40 -18.60 -26.49
C PRO A 43 -33.83 -18.10 -26.28
N THR A 44 -34.14 -17.79 -25.02
CA THR A 44 -35.23 -16.88 -24.64
C THR A 44 -34.89 -15.46 -25.13
N PRO A 45 -35.86 -14.68 -25.65
CA PRO A 45 -35.60 -13.32 -26.11
C PRO A 45 -35.00 -12.46 -24.98
N ALA A 46 -33.80 -11.93 -25.25
CA ALA A 46 -33.02 -11.16 -24.30
C ALA A 46 -33.74 -9.85 -23.94
N THR A 47 -34.22 -9.76 -22.71
CA THR A 47 -34.36 -8.49 -22.00
C THR A 47 -32.98 -7.82 -22.01
N PRO A 48 -32.86 -6.49 -22.27
CA PRO A 48 -31.57 -5.82 -22.19
C PRO A 48 -31.02 -6.02 -20.78
N ILE A 49 -29.90 -6.75 -20.70
CA ILE A 49 -29.15 -6.93 -19.48
C ILE A 49 -28.75 -5.53 -19.03
N PRO A 50 -29.15 -5.04 -17.84
CA PRO A 50 -28.62 -3.79 -17.33
C PRO A 50 -27.11 -3.94 -17.32
N GLU A 51 -26.44 -3.07 -18.09
CA GLU A 51 -25.00 -2.98 -18.17
C GLU A 51 -24.46 -3.05 -16.74
N ALA A 52 -23.73 -4.13 -16.44
CA ALA A 52 -23.17 -4.37 -15.13
C ALA A 52 -22.36 -3.12 -14.78
N ALA A 53 -22.86 -2.34 -13.82
CA ALA A 53 -22.19 -1.16 -13.34
C ALA A 53 -20.73 -1.54 -13.06
N ALA A 54 -19.81 -0.91 -13.79
CA ALA A 54 -18.39 -1.16 -13.66
C ALA A 54 -18.02 -1.15 -12.17
N PRO A 55 -17.19 -2.09 -11.68
CA PRO A 55 -16.77 -2.10 -10.29
C PRO A 55 -16.19 -0.72 -9.96
N ALA A 56 -16.74 -0.07 -8.93
CA ALA A 56 -16.26 1.22 -8.46
C ALA A 56 -14.74 1.12 -8.29
N SER A 57 -14.00 1.85 -9.14
CA SER A 57 -12.55 1.78 -9.13
C SER A 57 -12.04 2.16 -7.75
N PRO A 58 -11.12 1.40 -7.14
CA PRO A 58 -10.50 1.84 -5.90
C PRO A 58 -9.95 3.25 -6.15
N SER A 59 -10.45 4.21 -5.38
CA SER A 59 -9.98 5.58 -5.47
C SER A 59 -8.60 5.57 -4.82
N TYR A 60 -7.54 5.85 -5.58
CA TYR A 60 -6.18 5.90 -5.04
C TYR A 60 -5.80 7.31 -4.61
N LEU A 61 -6.39 8.29 -5.29
CA LEU A 61 -6.15 9.72 -5.15
C LEU A 61 -7.45 10.48 -5.43
N SER A 62 -7.47 11.74 -5.05
CA SER A 62 -8.45 12.75 -5.42
C SER A 62 -7.72 14.05 -5.74
N THR A 63 -8.29 14.86 -6.62
CA THR A 63 -7.77 16.21 -6.91
C THR A 63 -8.66 17.23 -6.21
N LEU A 64 -8.06 18.08 -5.38
CA LEU A 64 -8.71 19.18 -4.68
C LEU A 64 -8.15 20.52 -5.16
N THR A 65 -8.87 21.61 -4.88
CA THR A 65 -8.48 22.97 -5.28
C THR A 65 -8.27 23.85 -4.05
N MET A 66 -7.15 24.57 -4.02
CA MET A 66 -6.85 25.59 -3.02
C MET A 66 -7.68 26.86 -3.26
N THR A 67 -7.76 27.73 -2.25
CA THR A 67 -8.42 29.05 -2.35
C THR A 67 -7.80 29.97 -3.41
N ASN A 68 -6.52 29.80 -3.73
CA ASN A 68 -5.83 30.53 -4.79
C ASN A 68 -6.06 29.98 -6.21
N GLY A 69 -6.93 28.96 -6.36
CA GLY A 69 -7.28 28.33 -7.64
C GLY A 69 -6.31 27.24 -8.11
N SER A 70 -5.22 26.98 -7.40
CA SER A 70 -4.31 25.88 -7.73
C SER A 70 -4.84 24.53 -7.27
N SER A 71 -4.59 23.46 -8.03
CA SER A 71 -5.01 22.10 -7.68
C SER A 71 -3.89 21.29 -7.04
N TYR A 72 -4.25 20.39 -6.14
CA TYR A 72 -3.35 19.46 -5.47
C TYR A 72 -3.97 18.07 -5.31
N LEU A 73 -3.11 17.06 -5.15
CA LEU A 73 -3.51 15.69 -4.90
C LEU A 73 -3.76 15.45 -3.41
N ALA A 74 -4.79 14.68 -3.13
CA ALA A 74 -5.14 14.19 -1.82
C ALA A 74 -5.42 12.68 -1.88
N ASP A 75 -5.39 12.01 -0.73
CA ASP A 75 -5.89 10.64 -0.62
C ASP A 75 -7.43 10.60 -0.61
N VAL A 76 -8.00 9.40 -0.51
CA VAL A 76 -9.47 9.19 -0.47
C VAL A 76 -10.18 9.85 0.71
N ASN A 77 -9.45 10.20 1.77
CA ASN A 77 -9.97 10.89 2.94
C ASN A 77 -9.77 12.41 2.83
N GLY A 78 -9.27 12.88 1.68
CA GLY A 78 -8.96 14.28 1.44
C GLY A 78 -7.76 14.80 2.21
N ARG A 79 -6.85 13.92 2.64
CA ARG A 79 -5.56 14.32 3.22
C ARG A 79 -4.60 14.71 2.12
N THR A 80 -4.02 15.90 2.21
CA THR A 80 -3.10 16.44 1.22
C THR A 80 -1.85 15.57 1.08
N LEU A 81 -1.40 15.43 -0.17
CA LEU A 81 -0.17 14.73 -0.52
C LEU A 81 0.89 15.72 -0.99
N TYR A 82 2.14 15.38 -0.69
CA TYR A 82 3.30 16.23 -0.87
C TYR A 82 4.41 15.54 -1.64
N THR A 83 5.27 16.35 -2.26
CA THR A 83 6.54 15.91 -2.86
C THR A 83 7.69 16.67 -2.22
N LYS A 84 8.84 16.01 -2.09
CA LYS A 84 10.07 16.60 -1.56
C LYS A 84 10.94 17.08 -2.71
N VAL A 85 11.44 18.32 -2.63
CA VAL A 85 12.23 18.97 -3.68
C VAL A 85 13.54 18.23 -3.97
N SER A 86 14.16 17.63 -2.96
CA SER A 86 15.43 16.90 -3.12
C SER A 86 15.25 15.46 -3.59
N ASP A 87 14.03 14.96 -3.71
CA ASP A 87 13.79 13.61 -4.19
C ASP A 87 14.04 13.53 -5.70
N LYS A 88 14.35 12.33 -6.16
CA LYS A 88 14.50 12.02 -7.59
C LYS A 88 13.38 11.08 -8.02
N LYS A 89 13.26 10.90 -9.33
CA LYS A 89 12.30 9.95 -9.89
C LYS A 89 12.48 8.56 -9.27
N ASN A 90 11.41 8.06 -8.66
CA ASN A 90 11.34 6.78 -7.95
C ASN A 90 12.44 6.61 -6.90
N THR A 91 12.87 7.68 -6.24
CA THR A 91 13.88 7.63 -5.17
C THR A 91 13.59 8.68 -4.09
N SER A 92 13.34 8.19 -2.88
CA SER A 92 13.14 9.01 -1.68
C SER A 92 14.46 9.32 -0.99
N THR A 93 14.67 10.58 -0.63
CA THR A 93 15.74 11.02 0.28
C THR A 93 15.23 11.18 1.73
N CYS A 94 13.97 10.83 1.98
CA CYS A 94 13.33 10.93 3.29
C CYS A 94 13.37 9.58 4.01
N THR A 95 14.22 9.50 5.04
CA THR A 95 14.42 8.31 5.88
C THR A 95 14.50 8.70 7.36
N GLY A 96 14.38 7.73 8.26
CA GLY A 96 14.49 7.96 9.71
C GLY A 96 13.53 9.02 10.22
N ALA A 97 14.04 10.01 10.97
CA ALA A 97 13.24 11.08 11.56
C ALA A 97 12.46 11.93 10.54
N CYS A 98 12.89 11.96 9.27
CA CYS A 98 12.14 12.62 8.21
C CYS A 98 10.73 12.01 8.07
N LEU A 99 10.62 10.68 8.15
CA LEU A 99 9.34 9.96 8.01
C LEU A 99 8.40 10.16 9.20
N SER A 100 8.91 10.60 10.35
CA SER A 100 8.06 10.95 11.50
C SER A 100 7.31 12.27 11.26
N VAL A 101 7.90 13.20 10.50
CA VAL A 101 7.28 14.49 10.15
C VAL A 101 6.57 14.41 8.79
N TRP A 102 7.12 13.62 7.88
CA TRP A 102 6.64 13.43 6.51
C TRP A 102 6.42 11.94 6.22
N PRO A 103 5.36 11.33 6.78
CA PRO A 103 5.09 9.92 6.57
C PRO A 103 4.93 9.61 5.09
N ALA A 104 5.54 8.52 4.62
CA ALA A 104 5.35 8.05 3.24
C ALA A 104 3.89 7.66 2.99
N TYR A 105 3.37 7.96 1.78
CA TYR A 105 2.11 7.41 1.33
C TYR A 105 2.34 5.97 0.84
N VAL A 106 2.24 5.03 1.78
CA VAL A 106 2.59 3.61 1.58
C VAL A 106 1.58 2.91 0.68
N ALA A 107 2.09 2.08 -0.23
CA ALA A 107 1.30 1.14 -1.01
C ALA A 107 1.47 -0.29 -0.44
N GLN A 108 0.43 -1.12 -0.57
CA GLN A 108 0.48 -2.50 -0.07
C GLN A 108 1.39 -3.39 -0.91
N SER A 109 1.53 -3.09 -2.20
CA SER A 109 2.33 -3.83 -3.16
C SER A 109 2.79 -2.92 -4.30
N ALA A 110 3.58 -3.48 -5.22
CA ALA A 110 3.76 -2.86 -6.52
C ALA A 110 2.39 -2.70 -7.21
N LEU A 111 2.20 -1.55 -7.85
CA LEU A 111 1.04 -1.28 -8.71
C LEU A 111 1.33 -1.81 -10.11
N GLU A 112 0.55 -2.79 -10.55
CA GLU A 112 0.69 -3.39 -11.89
C GLU A 112 0.22 -2.43 -12.99
N TYR A 113 -0.89 -1.72 -12.75
CA TYR A 113 -1.47 -0.77 -13.68
C TYR A 113 -2.05 0.44 -12.94
N ALA A 114 -1.81 1.62 -13.50
CA ALA A 114 -2.45 2.83 -13.04
C ALA A 114 -3.93 2.86 -13.47
N PRO A 115 -4.85 3.41 -12.65
CA PRO A 115 -6.23 3.64 -13.07
C PRO A 115 -6.28 4.59 -14.28
N ALA A 116 -7.28 4.44 -15.15
CA ALA A 116 -7.41 5.23 -16.39
C ALA A 116 -7.38 6.75 -16.18
N ASN A 117 -7.82 7.25 -15.03
CA ASN A 117 -7.83 8.68 -14.68
C ASN A 117 -6.56 9.15 -13.94
N TYR A 118 -5.59 8.26 -13.72
CA TYR A 118 -4.41 8.50 -12.88
C TYR A 118 -3.15 7.91 -13.53
N ASN A 119 -2.95 8.12 -14.84
CA ASN A 119 -1.83 7.55 -15.60
C ASN A 119 -0.42 7.88 -15.06
N ASP A 120 -0.31 8.97 -14.29
CA ASP A 120 0.93 9.39 -13.65
C ASP A 120 1.17 8.73 -12.29
N LEU A 121 0.19 7.99 -11.75
CA LEU A 121 0.31 7.24 -10.51
C LEU A 121 1.09 5.95 -10.74
N SER A 122 2.09 5.72 -9.91
CA SER A 122 2.84 4.47 -9.88
C SER A 122 3.23 4.14 -8.44
N THR A 123 4.07 3.11 -8.28
CA THR A 123 4.68 2.75 -7.00
C THR A 123 6.16 2.54 -7.17
N MET A 124 6.92 2.84 -6.13
CA MET A 124 8.33 2.48 -6.04
C MET A 124 8.57 1.62 -4.80
N LYS A 125 9.59 0.75 -4.87
CA LYS A 125 10.12 0.07 -3.70
C LYS A 125 11.15 0.96 -3.02
N ARG A 126 11.00 1.19 -1.72
CA ARG A 126 11.93 1.95 -0.89
C ARG A 126 13.07 1.05 -0.39
N ASP A 127 14.12 1.68 0.12
CA ASP A 127 15.28 0.99 0.71
C ASP A 127 14.89 0.16 1.96
N ASP A 128 13.84 0.57 2.67
CA ASP A 128 13.24 -0.16 3.80
C ASP A 128 12.34 -1.34 3.37
N SER A 129 12.34 -1.69 2.08
CA SER A 129 11.52 -2.73 1.45
C SER A 129 10.02 -2.48 1.41
N THR A 130 9.53 -1.33 1.88
CA THR A 130 8.11 -0.94 1.73
C THR A 130 7.85 -0.37 0.34
N TYR A 131 6.60 -0.46 -0.12
CA TYR A 131 6.18 0.23 -1.34
C TYR A 131 5.59 1.59 -1.02
N GLN A 132 5.86 2.58 -1.87
CA GLN A 132 5.34 3.94 -1.73
C GLN A 132 4.75 4.38 -3.05
N TYR A 133 3.59 5.05 -3.01
CA TYR A 133 3.00 5.65 -4.19
C TYR A 133 3.85 6.81 -4.70
N THR A 134 3.92 6.94 -6.02
CA THR A 134 4.58 8.03 -6.72
C THR A 134 3.62 8.70 -7.69
N TRP A 135 3.74 10.01 -7.88
CA TRP A 135 3.02 10.76 -8.91
C TRP A 135 4.00 11.42 -9.85
N LYS A 136 3.87 11.18 -11.16
CA LYS A 136 4.86 11.60 -12.18
C LYS A 136 6.27 11.09 -11.83
N GLY A 137 6.33 9.96 -11.11
CA GLY A 137 7.56 9.38 -10.58
C GLY A 137 8.12 10.05 -9.32
N MET A 138 7.47 11.05 -8.74
CA MET A 138 7.90 11.67 -7.49
C MET A 138 7.27 10.98 -6.28
N PRO A 139 8.03 10.64 -5.22
CA PRO A 139 7.49 10.02 -4.02
C PRO A 139 6.44 10.90 -3.32
N LEU A 140 5.32 10.29 -2.94
CA LEU A 140 4.22 10.98 -2.26
C LEU A 140 4.28 10.82 -0.74
N TYR A 141 4.09 11.91 -0.01
CA TYR A 141 4.11 11.93 1.45
C TYR A 141 2.89 12.64 2.02
N TYR A 142 2.59 12.33 3.26
CA TYR A 142 1.74 13.14 4.12
C TYR A 142 2.59 14.14 4.91
N TYR A 143 1.93 15.12 5.52
CA TYR A 143 2.53 15.95 6.55
C TYR A 143 1.88 15.65 7.91
N ALA A 144 2.70 15.38 8.93
CA ALA A 144 2.20 14.92 10.23
C ALA A 144 1.40 15.99 11.00
N LYS A 145 1.52 17.28 10.64
CA LYS A 145 0.78 18.37 11.28
C LYS A 145 -0.55 18.70 10.61
N ASP A 146 -0.83 18.16 9.43
CA ASP A 146 -2.14 18.30 8.80
C ASP A 146 -3.13 17.38 9.52
N GLN A 147 -4.22 17.94 10.03
CA GLN A 147 -5.18 17.23 10.87
C GLN A 147 -6.58 17.14 10.24
N LYS A 148 -6.90 18.08 9.35
CA LYS A 148 -8.20 18.19 8.71
C LYS A 148 -8.07 17.94 7.21
N THR A 149 -9.16 17.47 6.62
CA THR A 149 -9.30 17.37 5.17
C THR A 149 -9.03 18.73 4.53
N GLY A 150 -8.15 18.74 3.53
CA GLY A 150 -7.73 19.94 2.81
C GLY A 150 -6.75 20.86 3.55
N ASP A 151 -6.24 20.47 4.72
CA ASP A 151 -5.09 21.16 5.31
C ASP A 151 -3.90 21.03 4.35
N THR A 152 -3.30 22.16 4.00
CA THR A 152 -2.13 22.22 3.10
C THR A 152 -0.92 22.84 3.80
N THR A 153 -0.85 22.77 5.14
CA THR A 153 0.09 23.55 5.96
C THR A 153 1.56 23.17 5.78
N GLY A 154 1.82 22.02 5.14
CA GLY A 154 3.16 21.60 4.73
C GLY A 154 3.69 22.28 3.47
N ASP A 155 2.86 23.01 2.71
CA ASP A 155 3.29 23.61 1.45
C ASP A 155 4.36 24.68 1.69
N GLY A 156 5.47 24.60 0.94
CA GLY A 156 6.60 25.50 1.10
C GLY A 156 7.43 25.28 2.38
N PHE A 157 7.16 24.25 3.19
CA PHE A 157 7.90 24.00 4.43
C PHE A 157 9.40 23.88 4.17
N ASN A 158 10.19 24.76 4.78
CA ASN A 158 11.64 24.90 4.57
C ASN A 158 12.07 24.98 3.09
N LYS A 159 11.17 25.40 2.17
CA LYS A 159 11.38 25.37 0.71
C LYS A 159 11.72 23.97 0.16
N ALA A 160 11.52 22.93 0.97
CA ALA A 160 11.88 21.55 0.66
C ALA A 160 10.67 20.69 0.31
N TRP A 161 9.45 21.21 0.53
CA TRP A 161 8.20 20.47 0.36
C TRP A 161 7.20 21.31 -0.41
N ASN A 162 6.49 20.66 -1.32
CA ASN A 162 5.40 21.27 -2.07
C ASN A 162 4.23 20.30 -2.11
N VAL A 163 3.02 20.83 -2.18
CA VAL A 163 1.85 20.00 -2.53
C VAL A 163 2.10 19.27 -3.84
N ALA A 164 1.69 18.00 -3.89
CA ALA A 164 1.75 17.21 -5.11
C ALA A 164 0.70 17.74 -6.08
N LYS A 165 1.12 18.13 -7.28
CA LYS A 165 0.24 18.72 -8.30
C LYS A 165 -0.20 17.64 -9.30
N PRO A 166 -1.49 17.58 -9.67
CA PRO A 166 -1.98 16.68 -10.72
C PRO A 166 -1.29 16.92 -12.06
#